data_AF-A0A964ZUB9-F1
#
_entry.id   AF-A0A964ZUB9-F1
#
_cell.length_a   1.000
_cell.length_b   1.000
_cell.length_c   1.000
_cell.angle_alpha   90.00
_cell.angle_beta   90.00
_cell.angle_gamma   90.00
#
_symmetry.space_group_name_H-M   'P 1'
#
loop_
_entity.id
_entity.type
_entity.pdbx_description
1 polymer ?
#
loop_
_entity_poly.entity_id
_entity_poly.type
_entity_poly.pdbx_seq_one_letter_code
_entity_poly.pdbx_strand_id
1 'polypeptide(L)'
;MKLHPYRHSAAAIATKHLKEQIIAPRFAQLEIALQVAPVDTDLLGTFTGEIERVGTPKEVALRKARLGMQATGLPYGIASEGSIGPDPMVPFLYSDIECLAWVDDLLGIEIVEFHRSMEIVAAHAVIDSGFDLEGFLKKADFPNHGLIVKSKAGITKGITNPVDLEKALTNDAISIESDLRSQFSPSRQKNIAVVAQQLVGRLAVLCKQCQTP
;
A
#
# COMPACT_ATOMS: atom_id res chain seq x y z
N MET A 1 -35.33 6.93 -6.66
CA MET A 1 -33.96 6.53 -7.03
C MET A 1 -33.71 5.15 -6.47
N LYS A 2 -33.24 4.18 -7.26
CA LYS A 2 -32.75 2.93 -6.69
C LYS A 2 -31.50 3.26 -5.86
N LEU A 3 -31.45 2.75 -4.64
CA LEU A 3 -30.27 2.89 -3.78
C LEU A 3 -29.12 2.07 -4.36
N HIS A 4 -27.90 2.53 -4.16
CA HIS A 4 -26.70 1.82 -4.59
C HIS A 4 -26.65 0.41 -3.95
N PRO A 5 -26.28 -0.66 -4.69
CA PRO A 5 -26.35 -2.04 -4.19
C PRO A 5 -25.49 -2.31 -2.95
N TYR A 6 -24.39 -1.57 -2.77
CA TYR A 6 -23.51 -1.69 -1.61
C TYR A 6 -23.81 -0.69 -0.48
N ARG A 7 -24.87 0.10 -0.57
CA ARG A 7 -25.21 1.06 0.47
C ARG A 7 -25.45 0.34 1.81
N HIS A 8 -24.85 0.83 2.89
CA HIS A 8 -24.91 0.23 4.23
C HIS A 8 -24.33 -1.18 4.35
N SER A 9 -23.52 -1.61 3.38
CA SER A 9 -22.80 -2.88 3.46
C SER A 9 -21.56 -2.78 4.35
N ALA A 10 -21.07 -3.93 4.81
CA ALA A 10 -19.79 -4.07 5.46
C ALA A 10 -18.87 -4.96 4.62
N ALA A 11 -17.63 -4.54 4.42
CA ALA A 11 -16.61 -5.28 3.68
C ALA A 11 -15.37 -5.52 4.53
N ALA A 12 -14.78 -6.70 4.38
CA ALA A 12 -13.55 -7.07 5.06
C ALA A 12 -12.35 -6.40 4.38
N ILE A 13 -11.55 -5.62 5.12
CA ILE A 13 -10.27 -5.11 4.62
C ILE A 13 -9.11 -5.93 5.17
N ALA A 14 -8.43 -6.65 4.28
CA ALA A 14 -7.20 -7.36 4.60
C ALA A 14 -6.00 -6.44 4.38
N THR A 15 -5.50 -5.86 5.46
CA THR A 15 -4.43 -4.87 5.39
C THR A 15 -3.52 -4.92 6.61
N LYS A 16 -2.25 -4.57 6.39
CA LYS A 16 -1.32 -4.11 7.41
C LYS A 16 -0.97 -2.64 7.15
N HIS A 17 -0.21 -2.04 8.06
CA HIS A 17 0.40 -0.72 7.85
C HIS A 17 -0.60 0.45 7.72
N LEU A 18 -1.70 0.37 8.45
CA LEU A 18 -2.69 1.45 8.62
C LEU A 18 -3.36 1.95 7.33
N LYS A 19 -3.31 1.16 6.24
CA LYS A 19 -3.91 1.56 4.95
C LYS A 19 -5.43 1.71 5.04
N GLU A 20 -6.09 1.06 5.99
CA GLU A 20 -7.52 1.24 6.26
C GLU A 20 -7.87 2.70 6.57
N GLN A 21 -6.98 3.45 7.23
CA GLN A 21 -7.22 4.86 7.56
C GLN A 21 -7.27 5.74 6.30
N ILE A 22 -6.59 5.30 5.24
CA ILE A 22 -6.54 5.98 3.94
C ILE A 22 -7.72 5.54 3.06
N ILE A 23 -8.09 4.25 3.11
CA ILE A 23 -9.07 3.65 2.20
C ILE A 23 -10.51 3.82 2.72
N ALA A 24 -10.74 3.64 4.02
CA ALA A 24 -12.09 3.65 4.60
C ALA A 24 -12.87 4.95 4.36
N PRO A 25 -12.28 6.17 4.45
CA PRO A 25 -13.00 7.41 4.16
C PRO A 25 -13.53 7.50 2.71
N ARG A 26 -12.98 6.71 1.78
CA ARG A 26 -13.34 6.76 0.35
C ARG A 26 -14.54 5.87 0.13
N PHE A 27 -14.52 4.67 0.72
CA PHE A 27 -15.65 3.73 0.72
C PHE A 27 -16.87 4.26 1.48
N ALA A 28 -16.66 5.08 2.51
CA ALA A 28 -17.73 5.78 3.20
C ALA A 28 -18.58 6.69 2.28
N GLN A 29 -18.05 7.15 1.13
CA GLN A 29 -18.82 7.91 0.13
C GLN A 29 -19.96 7.09 -0.50
N LEU A 30 -19.83 5.76 -0.52
CA LEU A 30 -20.86 4.81 -0.95
C LEU A 30 -21.60 4.18 0.24
N GLU A 31 -21.39 4.70 1.45
CA GLU A 31 -21.93 4.15 2.70
C GLU A 31 -21.51 2.69 2.94
N ILE A 32 -20.31 2.32 2.49
CA ILE A 32 -19.68 1.01 2.73
C ILE A 32 -18.77 1.14 3.96
N ALA A 33 -19.03 0.34 4.98
CA ALA A 33 -18.17 0.25 6.16
C ALA A 33 -17.05 -0.77 5.91
N LEU A 34 -15.81 -0.42 6.25
CA LEU A 34 -14.68 -1.35 6.18
C LEU A 34 -14.37 -1.90 7.57
N GLN A 35 -14.35 -3.23 7.68
CA GLN A 35 -13.95 -3.96 8.89
C GLN A 35 -12.57 -4.56 8.70
N VAL A 36 -11.60 -4.14 9.51
CA VAL A 36 -10.24 -4.69 9.46
C VAL A 36 -10.28 -6.17 9.84
N ALA A 37 -9.82 -7.01 8.92
CA ALA A 37 -9.73 -8.45 9.15
C ALA A 37 -8.47 -8.79 9.97
N PRO A 38 -8.54 -9.69 10.96
CA PRO A 38 -7.40 -10.09 11.78
C PRO A 38 -6.50 -11.10 11.03
N VAL A 39 -5.95 -10.68 9.89
CA VAL A 39 -5.14 -11.54 9.02
C VAL A 39 -3.72 -11.00 8.89
N ASP A 40 -2.74 -11.90 8.92
CA ASP A 40 -1.37 -11.56 8.59
C ASP A 40 -1.17 -11.61 7.07
N THR A 41 -1.26 -10.44 6.42
CA THR A 41 -1.08 -10.33 4.97
C THR A 41 0.39 -10.43 4.51
N ASP A 42 1.36 -10.32 5.41
CA ASP A 42 2.79 -10.40 5.06
C ASP A 42 3.19 -11.83 4.69
N LEU A 43 2.41 -12.83 5.11
CA LEU A 43 2.54 -14.22 4.66
C LEU A 43 2.38 -14.39 3.14
N LEU A 44 1.81 -13.39 2.45
CA LEU A 44 1.66 -13.36 1.00
C LEU A 44 2.73 -12.51 0.30
N GLY A 45 3.70 -12.00 1.06
CA GLY A 45 4.79 -11.15 0.60
C GLY A 45 4.95 -9.89 1.46
N THR A 46 6.18 -9.52 1.78
CA THR A 46 6.50 -8.26 2.49
C THR A 46 6.95 -7.18 1.53
N PHE A 47 6.65 -5.92 1.86
CA PHE A 47 7.08 -4.79 1.03
C PHE A 47 8.60 -4.61 1.00
N THR A 48 9.28 -4.97 2.09
CA THR A 48 10.73 -4.93 2.22
C THR A 48 11.43 -6.16 1.63
N GLY A 49 10.69 -7.11 1.06
CA GLY A 49 11.24 -8.22 0.28
C GLY A 49 11.78 -9.41 1.07
N GLU A 50 11.61 -9.48 2.40
CA GLU A 50 11.96 -10.67 3.19
C GLU A 50 11.12 -11.89 2.85
N ILE A 51 9.84 -11.67 2.56
CA ILE A 51 8.95 -12.70 2.04
C ILE A 51 8.64 -12.31 0.59
N GLU A 52 9.07 -13.15 -0.34
CA GLU A 52 8.81 -12.93 -1.76
C GLU A 52 7.31 -13.06 -2.06
N ARG A 53 6.79 -12.13 -2.85
CA ARG A 53 5.43 -12.18 -3.36
C ARG A 53 5.32 -13.27 -4.44
N VAL A 54 4.42 -14.23 -4.25
CA VAL A 54 4.11 -15.24 -5.28
C VAL A 54 2.86 -14.84 -6.07
N GLY A 55 3.06 -14.46 -7.33
CA GLY A 55 2.02 -14.03 -8.26
C GLY A 55 2.05 -12.54 -8.59
N THR A 56 1.12 -12.12 -9.45
CA THR A 56 0.93 -10.73 -9.85
C THR A 56 0.33 -9.90 -8.71
N PRO A 57 0.49 -8.55 -8.72
CA PRO A 57 -0.17 -7.68 -7.74
C PRO A 57 -1.68 -7.90 -7.65
N LYS A 58 -2.34 -8.14 -8.81
CA LYS A 58 -3.76 -8.44 -8.90
C LYS A 58 -4.13 -9.70 -8.13
N GLU A 59 -3.47 -10.82 -8.43
CA GLU A 59 -3.75 -12.12 -7.82
C GLU A 59 -3.55 -12.07 -6.31
N VAL A 60 -2.51 -11.37 -5.85
CA VAL A 60 -2.22 -11.24 -4.42
C VAL A 60 -3.22 -10.33 -3.72
N ALA A 61 -3.62 -9.21 -4.34
CA ALA A 61 -4.69 -8.36 -3.80
C ALA A 61 -6.01 -9.15 -3.68
N LEU A 62 -6.39 -9.92 -4.70
CA LEU A 62 -7.58 -10.77 -4.64
C LEU A 62 -7.47 -11.83 -3.54
N ARG A 63 -6.35 -12.54 -3.43
CA ARG A 63 -6.10 -13.51 -2.35
C ARG A 63 -6.19 -12.87 -0.97
N LYS A 64 -5.61 -11.68 -0.78
CA LYS A 64 -5.71 -10.91 0.46
C LYS A 64 -7.16 -10.58 0.79
N ALA A 65 -7.92 -10.04 -0.17
CA ALA A 65 -9.33 -9.72 0.02
C ALA A 65 -10.14 -10.96 0.45
N ARG A 66 -9.91 -12.10 -0.22
CA ARG A 66 -10.53 -13.39 0.12
C ARG A 66 -10.18 -13.88 1.52
N LEU A 67 -8.91 -13.78 1.94
CA LEU A 67 -8.51 -14.11 3.32
C LEU A 67 -9.23 -13.23 4.34
N GLY A 68 -9.38 -11.93 4.05
CA GLY A 68 -10.13 -11.02 4.90
C GLY A 68 -11.60 -11.42 5.03
N MET A 69 -12.24 -11.77 3.91
CA MET A 69 -13.62 -12.27 3.89
C MET A 69 -13.76 -13.54 4.71
N GLN A 70 -12.86 -14.52 4.53
CA GLN A 70 -12.87 -15.77 5.30
C GLN A 70 -12.72 -15.53 6.81
N ALA A 71 -11.84 -14.62 7.22
CA ALA A 71 -11.59 -14.33 8.63
C ALA A 71 -12.76 -13.58 9.31
N THR A 72 -13.58 -12.86 8.55
CA THR A 72 -14.68 -12.03 9.08
C THR A 72 -16.07 -12.62 8.83
N GLY A 73 -16.20 -13.55 7.89
CA GLY A 73 -17.47 -14.07 7.40
C GLY A 73 -18.26 -13.08 6.53
N LEU A 74 -17.66 -11.96 6.11
CA LEU A 74 -18.32 -10.95 5.28
C LEU A 74 -18.34 -11.36 3.80
N PRO A 75 -19.41 -11.03 3.06
CA PRO A 75 -19.56 -11.39 1.65
C PRO A 75 -18.79 -10.47 0.69
N TYR A 76 -18.20 -9.38 1.21
CA TYR A 76 -17.43 -8.42 0.45
C TYR A 76 -16.01 -8.30 1.00
N GLY A 77 -15.04 -8.22 0.11
CA GLY A 77 -13.62 -8.14 0.46
C GLY A 77 -12.92 -7.02 -0.27
N ILE A 78 -11.97 -6.40 0.43
CA ILE A 78 -11.07 -5.40 -0.15
C ILE A 78 -9.64 -5.65 0.33
N ALA A 79 -8.68 -5.47 -0.58
CA ALA A 79 -7.28 -5.45 -0.23
C ALA A 79 -6.46 -4.66 -1.25
N SER A 80 -5.36 -4.09 -0.76
CA SER A 80 -4.38 -3.38 -1.56
C SER A 80 -3.07 -4.15 -1.68
N GLU A 81 -2.46 -4.06 -2.85
CA GLU A 81 -1.09 -4.48 -3.13
C GLU A 81 -0.35 -3.37 -3.88
N GLY A 82 0.95 -3.23 -3.65
CA GLY A 82 1.76 -2.18 -4.29
C GLY A 82 3.09 -2.71 -4.78
N SER A 83 3.71 -2.02 -5.72
CA SER A 83 5.06 -2.32 -6.18
C SER A 83 5.77 -1.03 -6.55
N ILE A 84 6.95 -0.82 -5.96
CA ILE A 84 7.81 0.32 -6.27
C ILE A 84 9.10 -0.20 -6.88
N GLY A 85 9.48 0.33 -8.03
CA GLY A 85 10.68 -0.08 -8.76
C GLY A 85 10.81 0.62 -10.09
N PRO A 86 11.74 0.16 -10.96
CA PRO A 86 11.87 0.66 -12.32
C PRO A 86 10.54 0.63 -13.05
N ASP A 87 10.23 1.74 -13.69
CA ASP A 87 8.95 1.95 -14.33
C ASP A 87 8.81 1.04 -15.58
N PRO A 88 7.69 0.30 -15.75
CA PRO A 88 7.53 -0.63 -16.86
C PRO A 88 7.56 0.01 -18.25
N MET A 89 7.19 1.28 -18.37
CA MET A 89 7.16 2.02 -19.63
C MET A 89 8.38 2.94 -19.79
N VAL A 90 8.98 3.38 -18.69
CA VAL A 90 10.10 4.33 -18.65
C VAL A 90 11.20 3.81 -17.71
N PRO A 91 11.97 2.77 -18.08
CA PRO A 91 12.77 1.97 -17.14
C PRO A 91 13.85 2.71 -16.33
N PHE A 92 14.20 3.94 -16.72
CA PHE A 92 15.16 4.78 -16.00
C PHE A 92 14.51 5.65 -14.90
N LEU A 93 13.19 5.64 -14.77
CA LEU A 93 12.45 6.28 -13.68
C LEU A 93 11.92 5.21 -12.71
N TYR A 94 11.77 5.59 -11.45
CA TYR A 94 11.05 4.78 -10.48
C TYR A 94 9.57 5.15 -10.52
N SER A 95 8.71 4.15 -10.38
CA SER A 95 7.28 4.34 -10.25
C SER A 95 6.72 3.52 -9.11
N ASP A 96 5.66 4.04 -8.51
CA ASP A 96 4.78 3.33 -7.62
C ASP A 96 3.55 2.86 -8.41
N ILE A 97 3.27 1.56 -8.34
CA ILE A 97 2.09 0.93 -8.93
C ILE A 97 1.28 0.34 -7.79
N GLU A 98 0.20 1.02 -7.44
CA GLU A 98 -0.78 0.59 -6.45
C GLU A 98 -1.94 -0.12 -7.12
N CYS A 99 -2.42 -1.18 -6.49
CA CYS A 99 -3.49 -2.05 -6.93
C CYS A 99 -4.49 -2.21 -5.78
N LEU A 100 -5.78 -2.01 -6.05
CA LEU A 100 -6.85 -2.21 -5.06
C LEU A 100 -7.93 -3.10 -5.66
N ALA A 101 -8.24 -4.19 -4.96
CA ALA A 101 -9.22 -5.17 -5.38
C ALA A 101 -10.47 -5.09 -4.50
N TRP A 102 -11.64 -5.13 -5.13
CA TRP A 102 -12.95 -5.37 -4.53
C TRP A 102 -13.48 -6.73 -4.98
N VAL A 103 -13.99 -7.49 -4.03
CA VAL A 103 -14.52 -8.84 -4.23
C VAL A 103 -15.94 -8.90 -3.69
N ASP A 104 -16.85 -9.45 -4.49
CA ASP A 104 -18.26 -9.64 -4.14
C ASP A 104 -18.69 -11.08 -4.43
N ASP A 105 -18.95 -11.85 -3.37
CA ASP A 105 -19.42 -13.23 -3.47
C ASP A 105 -20.90 -13.37 -3.82
N LEU A 106 -21.71 -12.35 -3.58
CA LEU A 106 -23.14 -12.40 -3.87
C LEU A 106 -23.40 -12.25 -5.37
N LEU A 107 -22.61 -11.40 -6.04
CA LEU A 107 -22.66 -11.21 -7.49
C LEU A 107 -21.63 -12.05 -8.26
N GLY A 108 -20.66 -12.66 -7.57
CA GLY A 108 -19.60 -13.46 -8.17
C GLY A 108 -18.65 -12.62 -9.03
N ILE A 109 -18.39 -11.37 -8.62
CA ILE A 109 -17.55 -10.42 -9.37
C ILE A 109 -16.30 -10.01 -8.60
N GLU A 110 -15.28 -9.65 -9.38
CA GLU A 110 -14.01 -9.11 -8.89
C GLU A 110 -13.66 -7.87 -9.70
N ILE A 111 -13.52 -6.73 -9.03
CA ILE A 111 -13.21 -5.44 -9.64
C ILE A 111 -11.85 -5.00 -9.10
N VAL A 112 -10.92 -4.68 -10.00
CA VAL A 112 -9.54 -4.31 -9.63
C VAL A 112 -9.15 -3.05 -10.36
N GLU A 113 -8.67 -2.06 -9.61
CA GLU A 113 -8.14 -0.82 -10.15
C GLU A 113 -6.64 -0.70 -9.89
N PHE A 114 -5.96 0.02 -10.79
CA PHE A 114 -4.53 0.28 -10.72
C PHE A 114 -4.26 1.78 -10.83
N HIS A 115 -3.29 2.24 -10.04
CA HIS A 115 -2.74 3.58 -10.15
C HIS A 115 -1.22 3.51 -10.26
N ARG A 116 -0.68 4.09 -11.33
CA ARG A 116 0.77 4.24 -11.55
C ARG A 116 1.15 5.72 -11.37
N SER A 117 2.18 5.97 -10.58
CA SER A 117 2.67 7.32 -10.25
C SER A 117 4.19 7.37 -10.24
N MET A 118 4.76 8.43 -10.81
CA MET A 118 6.20 8.73 -10.73
C MET A 118 6.53 9.70 -9.59
N GLU A 119 5.53 10.18 -8.86
CA GLU A 119 5.67 11.16 -7.75
C GLU A 119 6.10 10.49 -6.43
N ILE A 120 6.49 9.21 -6.47
CA ILE A 120 6.95 8.48 -5.31
C ILE A 120 8.29 9.05 -4.83
N VAL A 121 8.36 9.39 -3.55
CA VAL A 121 9.63 9.72 -2.92
C VAL A 121 10.32 8.41 -2.55
N ALA A 122 11.43 8.11 -3.21
CA ALA A 122 12.25 6.95 -2.93
C ALA A 122 13.72 7.33 -3.09
N ALA A 123 14.47 7.24 -1.99
CA ALA A 123 15.91 7.46 -1.97
C ALA A 123 16.60 6.20 -1.44
N HIS A 124 17.78 5.91 -1.98
CA HIS A 124 18.69 4.88 -1.50
C HIS A 124 20.12 5.39 -1.65
N ALA A 125 20.97 5.12 -0.67
CA ALA A 125 22.39 5.41 -0.71
C ALA A 125 23.19 4.34 0.04
N VAL A 126 24.39 4.05 -0.49
CA VAL A 126 25.43 3.32 0.25
C VAL A 126 26.16 4.33 1.13
N ILE A 127 26.44 3.94 2.37
CA ILE A 127 27.15 4.78 3.33
C ILE A 127 28.64 4.47 3.19
N ASP A 128 29.41 5.44 2.69
CA ASP A 128 30.86 5.41 2.56
C ASP A 128 31.48 6.73 3.06
N SER A 129 32.81 6.88 2.93
CA SER A 129 33.54 8.05 3.43
C SER A 129 33.11 9.39 2.81
N GLY A 130 32.43 9.37 1.65
CA GLY A 130 31.95 10.56 0.95
C GLY A 130 30.44 10.78 1.07
N PHE A 131 29.74 9.98 1.89
CA PHE A 131 28.29 10.04 1.99
C PHE A 131 27.80 11.37 2.56
N ASP A 132 27.10 12.14 1.73
CA ASP A 132 26.38 13.36 2.13
C ASP A 132 25.04 13.00 2.78
N LEU A 133 25.07 12.88 4.11
CA LEU A 133 23.88 12.58 4.90
C LEU A 133 22.82 13.69 4.78
N GLU A 134 23.21 14.96 4.86
CA GLU A 134 22.26 16.08 4.86
C GLU A 134 21.50 16.16 3.53
N GLY A 135 22.23 16.05 2.41
CA GLY A 135 21.64 15.99 1.07
C GLY A 135 20.72 14.78 0.90
N PHE A 136 21.10 13.62 1.44
CA PHE A 136 20.25 12.42 1.42
C PHE A 136 18.95 12.64 2.19
N LEU A 137 19.00 13.15 3.43
CA LEU A 137 17.82 13.34 4.27
C LEU A 137 16.82 14.29 3.63
N LYS A 138 17.30 15.35 2.99
CA LYS A 138 16.45 16.27 2.21
C LYS A 138 15.79 15.58 1.02
N LYS A 139 16.54 14.78 0.25
CA LYS A 139 16.00 14.02 -0.89
C LYS A 139 14.98 12.97 -0.45
N ALA A 140 15.20 12.36 0.71
CA ALA A 140 14.32 11.34 1.27
C ALA A 140 13.08 11.92 1.97
N ASP A 141 12.91 13.25 2.05
CA ASP A 141 11.83 13.91 2.80
C ASP A 141 11.80 13.51 4.29
N PHE A 142 12.96 13.27 4.90
CA PHE A 142 13.04 12.97 6.32
C PHE A 142 12.86 14.26 7.15
N PRO A 143 12.09 14.25 8.26
CA PRO A 143 11.49 13.09 8.94
C PRO A 143 10.04 12.75 8.54
N ASN A 144 9.46 13.44 7.54
CA ASN A 144 8.08 13.17 7.11
C ASN A 144 7.95 11.76 6.50
N HIS A 145 8.96 11.33 5.76
CA HIS A 145 9.13 9.97 5.28
C HIS A 145 10.10 9.23 6.21
N GLY A 146 9.69 8.07 6.71
CA GLY A 146 10.55 7.21 7.50
C GLY A 146 11.71 6.60 6.70
N LEU A 147 12.74 6.15 7.40
CA LEU A 147 13.93 5.54 6.80
C LEU A 147 14.14 4.10 7.28
N ILE A 148 14.88 3.35 6.48
CA ILE A 148 15.49 2.07 6.82
C ILE A 148 16.99 2.25 6.75
N VAL A 149 17.69 1.80 7.79
CA VAL A 149 19.15 1.69 7.81
C VAL A 149 19.52 0.23 7.89
N LYS A 150 20.42 -0.21 7.01
CA LYS A 150 21.02 -1.54 7.02
C LYS A 150 22.45 -1.42 7.52
N SER A 151 22.80 -2.22 8.52
CA SER A 151 24.14 -2.36 9.06
C SER A 151 24.61 -3.81 9.01
N LYS A 152 25.84 -4.08 9.45
CA LYS A 152 26.33 -5.46 9.60
C LYS A 152 25.57 -6.20 10.70
N ALA A 153 25.12 -5.48 11.73
CA ALA A 153 24.37 -6.04 12.85
C ALA A 153 22.89 -6.34 12.51
N GLY A 154 22.30 -5.67 11.52
CA GLY A 154 20.92 -5.92 11.13
C GLY A 154 20.25 -4.81 10.32
N ILE A 155 18.92 -4.80 10.33
CA ILE A 155 18.10 -3.82 9.61
C ILE A 155 17.21 -3.10 10.63
N THR A 156 17.36 -1.78 10.73
CA THR A 156 16.50 -0.92 11.55
C THR A 156 15.54 -0.18 10.63
N LYS A 157 14.23 -0.39 10.82
CA LYS A 157 13.17 0.16 9.97
C LYS A 157 12.27 1.12 10.74
N GLY A 158 11.55 1.99 10.02
CA GLY A 158 10.57 2.89 10.63
C GLY A 158 11.21 4.04 11.41
N ILE A 159 12.42 4.42 11.04
CA ILE A 159 13.14 5.54 11.65
C ILE A 159 12.44 6.83 11.22
N THR A 160 11.87 7.57 12.16
CA THR A 160 11.02 8.75 11.90
C THR A 160 11.44 9.99 12.67
N ASN A 161 12.59 9.94 13.35
CA ASN A 161 13.13 11.08 14.10
C ASN A 161 14.66 11.05 14.13
N PRO A 162 15.32 12.21 14.29
CA PRO A 162 16.79 12.31 14.25
C PRO A 162 17.51 11.45 15.30
N VAL A 163 16.94 11.33 16.50
CA VAL A 163 17.58 10.59 17.60
C VAL A 163 17.70 9.10 17.27
N ASP A 164 16.66 8.50 16.70
CA ASP A 164 16.70 7.09 16.29
C ASP A 164 17.53 6.89 15.02
N LEU A 165 17.62 7.90 14.16
CA LEU A 165 18.53 7.88 13.01
C LEU A 165 19.99 7.85 13.47
N GLU A 166 20.38 8.72 14.40
CA GLU A 166 21.74 8.74 14.97
C GLU A 166 22.11 7.39 15.60
N LYS A 167 21.18 6.75 16.33
CA LYS A 167 21.39 5.41 16.89
C LYS A 167 21.56 4.34 15.82
N ALA A 168 20.88 4.47 14.68
CA ALA A 168 20.93 3.50 13.60
C ALA A 168 22.18 3.68 12.71
N LEU A 169 22.71 4.91 12.61
CA LEU A 169 23.94 5.24 11.87
C LEU A 169 25.19 4.93 12.70
N THR A 170 25.36 3.65 13.03
CA THR A 170 26.56 3.12 13.67
C THR A 170 27.72 3.00 12.68
N ASN A 171 28.94 2.79 13.19
CA ASN A 171 30.15 2.61 12.34
C ASN A 171 30.07 1.40 11.37
N ASP A 172 29.12 0.49 11.57
CA ASP A 172 28.87 -0.65 10.70
C ASP A 172 27.66 -0.46 9.77
N ALA A 173 27.08 0.74 9.70
CA ALA A 173 26.04 1.08 8.74
C ALA A 173 26.57 0.95 7.30
N ILE A 174 25.77 0.32 6.45
CA ILE A 174 26.12 -0.07 5.07
C ILE A 174 25.31 0.76 4.07
N SER A 175 24.00 0.91 4.32
CA SER A 175 23.12 1.65 3.43
C SER A 175 21.95 2.27 4.19
N ILE A 176 21.38 3.29 3.59
CA ILE A 176 20.19 3.98 4.06
C ILE A 176 19.21 4.17 2.90
N GLU A 177 17.93 3.97 3.16
CA GLU A 177 16.88 4.06 2.15
C GLU A 177 15.56 4.57 2.75
N SER A 178 14.69 5.07 1.88
CA SER A 178 13.32 5.43 2.24
C SER A 178 12.53 4.19 2.66
N ASP A 179 11.80 4.28 3.78
CA ASP A 179 10.88 3.23 4.22
C ASP A 179 9.58 3.32 3.42
N LEU A 180 9.43 2.44 2.44
CA LEU A 180 8.32 2.49 1.50
C LEU A 180 7.04 1.80 2.03
N ARG A 181 7.03 1.31 3.27
CA ARG A 181 5.80 0.81 3.90
C ARG A 181 4.84 1.97 4.11
N SER A 182 3.55 1.77 3.83
CA SER A 182 2.57 2.87 3.70
C SER A 182 2.52 3.79 4.91
N GLN A 183 2.65 3.29 6.14
CA GLN A 183 2.61 4.14 7.34
C GLN A 183 3.82 5.09 7.47
N PHE A 184 4.89 4.84 6.73
CA PHE A 184 6.11 5.66 6.74
C PHE A 184 6.32 6.46 5.46
N SER A 185 5.51 6.26 4.41
CA SER A 185 5.69 6.89 3.10
C SER A 185 4.49 7.77 2.72
N PRO A 186 4.50 9.08 3.05
CA PRO A 186 3.40 9.99 2.72
C PRO A 186 3.08 10.07 1.22
N SER A 187 4.10 10.00 0.36
CA SER A 187 3.92 10.00 -1.10
C SER A 187 3.15 8.75 -1.56
N ARG A 188 3.48 7.56 -1.04
CA ARG A 188 2.73 6.34 -1.30
C ARG A 188 1.30 6.38 -0.74
N GLN A 189 1.09 6.95 0.45
CA GLN A 189 -0.25 7.11 1.01
C GLN A 189 -1.18 7.91 0.08
N LYS A 190 -0.66 8.94 -0.61
CA LYS A 190 -1.40 9.68 -1.64
C LYS A 190 -1.78 8.78 -2.80
N ASN A 191 -0.86 7.96 -3.30
CA ASN A 191 -1.12 7.02 -4.40
C ASN A 191 -2.18 5.96 -4.02
N ILE A 192 -2.13 5.43 -2.78
CA ILE A 192 -3.15 4.53 -2.23
C ILE A 192 -4.52 5.22 -2.18
N ALA A 193 -4.57 6.49 -1.77
CA ALA A 193 -5.82 7.26 -1.75
C ALA A 193 -6.40 7.44 -3.16
N VAL A 194 -5.56 7.66 -4.17
CA VAL A 194 -5.99 7.80 -5.56
C VAL A 194 -6.59 6.50 -6.09
N VAL A 195 -5.92 5.36 -5.94
CA VAL A 195 -6.48 4.07 -6.41
C VAL A 195 -7.76 3.70 -5.65
N ALA A 196 -7.86 4.06 -4.36
CA ALA A 196 -9.09 3.90 -3.60
C ALA A 196 -10.24 4.74 -4.15
N GLN A 197 -9.97 6.00 -4.52
CA GLN A 197 -10.97 6.85 -5.14
C GLN A 197 -11.38 6.35 -6.54
N GLN A 198 -10.44 5.81 -7.31
CA GLN A 198 -10.73 5.18 -8.62
C GLN A 198 -11.65 3.98 -8.46
N LEU A 199 -11.35 3.08 -7.52
CA LEU A 199 -12.18 1.90 -7.26
C LEU A 199 -13.58 2.29 -6.79
N VAL A 200 -13.70 3.25 -5.87
CA VAL A 200 -15.01 3.79 -5.46
C VAL A 200 -15.75 4.42 -6.63
N GLY A 201 -15.06 5.17 -7.48
CA GLY A 201 -15.63 5.74 -8.70
C GLY A 201 -16.13 4.67 -9.67
N ARG A 202 -15.38 3.57 -9.82
CA ARG A 202 -15.78 2.41 -10.62
C ARG A 202 -17.04 1.76 -10.06
N LEU A 203 -17.07 1.50 -8.74
CA LEU A 203 -18.21 0.89 -8.06
C LEU A 203 -19.49 1.75 -8.16
N ALA A 204 -19.35 3.08 -8.21
CA ALA A 204 -20.49 3.99 -8.32
C ALA A 204 -21.18 3.96 -9.70
N VAL A 205 -20.54 3.43 -10.75
CA VAL A 205 -21.07 3.42 -12.12
C VAL A 205 -21.84 2.15 -12.39
N LEU A 206 -23.14 2.17 -12.14
CA LEU A 206 -24.00 1.00 -12.29
C LEU A 206 -24.40 0.72 -13.75
N CYS A 207 -24.44 -0.55 -14.12
CA CYS A 207 -25.00 -1.02 -15.38
C CYS A 207 -26.48 -0.60 -15.52
N LYS A 208 -26.85 0.00 -16.66
CA LYS A 208 -28.23 0.45 -16.93
C LYS A 208 -29.25 -0.70 -16.97
N GLN A 209 -28.81 -1.93 -17.26
CA GLN A 209 -29.67 -3.09 -17.40
C GLN A 209 -29.83 -3.86 -16.07
N CYS A 210 -28.72 -4.27 -15.45
CA CYS A 210 -28.76 -5.13 -14.26
C CYS A 210 -28.44 -4.40 -12.94
N GLN A 211 -28.01 -3.14 -12.99
CA GLN A 211 -27.60 -2.33 -11.84
C GLN A 211 -26.38 -2.87 -11.07
N THR A 212 -25.67 -3.84 -11.64
CA THR A 212 -24.35 -4.28 -11.16
C THR A 212 -23.31 -3.16 -11.38
N PRO A 213 -22.44 -2.89 -10.40
CA PRO A 213 -21.27 -2.00 -10.53
C PRO A 213 -20.28 -2.39 -11.63
#